data_AF-A0A945FJK1-F1
#
_entry.id   AF-A0A945FJK1-F1
#
_cell.length_a   1.000
_cell.length_b   1.000
_cell.length_c   1.000
_cell.angle_alpha   90.00
_cell.angle_beta   90.00
_cell.angle_gamma   90.00
#
_symmetry.space_group_name_H-M   'P 1'
#
loop_
_entity.id
_entity.type
_entity.pdbx_description
1 polymer ?
#
loop_
_entity_poly.entity_id
_entity_poly.type
_entity_poly.pdbx_seq_one_letter_code
_entity_poly.pdbx_strand_id
1 'polypeptide(L)'
;MVRTLGLIGILILFVACINFINLSTARATLRAKEVGVRKIVGANQKQLATQFLLESVLLTFLSLPLCFILTSILLPYWQHIVGQSGTLTTLLEPTMFVTLVLATIGVGLLSGIYPAFLLSGFSPIKALHTQSFSSSGNAVLRKVLVVFQFAISIFLVFVALVAFAQLDFVLQKDLGFNKENIIAVRIFDVDRSLKDKYNEVKQRFLNHPNVLATTASASLPGEGWTSRRDTYQDPSGAAFEIRQYAIDEDQLPFIGAQFIAGRNFSPDIKSDQQSAYILNETAVKKLGIEDPIGKPFKLQNNEGWIIGVVKDFHMRRLTEKLHPNAFVFKPRQFRYVDTRRKRLAFSYRHSYRHELLPHGCHRHGCCSLCAIDIAKELTTEYGM
;
A
#
# COMPACT_ATOMS: atom_id res chain seq x y z
N MET A 1 1.19 7.55 -1.19
CA MET A 1 1.23 7.09 0.22
C MET A 1 1.66 8.20 1.18
N VAL A 2 2.82 8.86 0.99
CA VAL A 2 3.26 9.94 1.90
C VAL A 2 2.29 11.13 1.93
N ARG A 3 1.78 11.57 0.77
CA ARG A 3 0.80 12.68 0.68
C ARG A 3 -0.52 12.41 1.43
N THR A 4 -1.02 11.18 1.37
CA THR A 4 -2.28 10.80 2.06
C THR A 4 -2.09 10.73 3.57
N LEU A 5 -0.95 10.23 4.04
CA LEU A 5 -0.60 10.22 5.47
C LEU A 5 -0.41 11.64 6.00
N GLY A 6 0.21 12.54 5.23
CA GLY A 6 0.35 13.95 5.60
C GLY A 6 -1.01 14.64 5.79
N LEU A 7 -1.97 14.38 4.91
CA LEU A 7 -3.32 14.95 5.02
C LEU A 7 -4.06 14.46 6.27
N ILE A 8 -3.91 13.18 6.63
CA ILE A 8 -4.44 12.62 7.88
C ILE A 8 -3.77 13.30 9.09
N GLY A 9 -2.45 13.49 9.05
CA GLY A 9 -1.72 14.20 10.11
C GLY A 9 -2.22 15.63 10.34
N ILE A 10 -2.48 16.38 9.27
CA ILE A 10 -3.06 17.74 9.36
C ILE A 10 -4.45 17.71 10.00
N LEU A 11 -5.30 16.75 9.62
CA LEU A 11 -6.63 16.59 10.22
C LEU A 11 -6.56 16.27 11.71
N ILE A 12 -5.65 15.38 12.12
CA ILE A 12 -5.42 15.05 13.53
C ILE A 12 -4.92 16.28 14.31
N LEU A 13 -3.97 17.03 13.72
CA LEU A 13 -3.49 18.28 14.32
C LEU A 13 -4.61 19.29 14.50
N PHE A 14 -5.51 19.42 13.51
CA PHE A 14 -6.66 20.29 13.58
C PHE A 14 -7.63 19.90 14.72
N VAL A 15 -7.89 18.60 14.89
CA VAL A 15 -8.65 18.06 16.02
C VAL A 15 -7.98 18.38 17.36
N ALA A 16 -6.66 18.24 17.45
CA ALA A 16 -5.90 18.60 18.65
C ALA A 16 -5.99 20.11 18.97
N CYS A 17 -5.94 20.98 17.95
CA CYS A 17 -6.15 22.42 18.12
C CYS A 17 -7.55 22.72 18.67
N ILE A 18 -8.61 22.11 18.12
CA ILE A 18 -9.97 22.28 18.63
C ILE A 18 -10.08 21.84 20.09
N ASN A 19 -9.49 20.69 20.42
CA ASN A 19 -9.50 20.18 21.79
C ASN A 19 -8.80 21.15 22.76
N PHE A 20 -7.65 21.70 22.35
CA PHE A 20 -6.92 22.68 23.15
C PHE A 20 -7.69 24.00 23.28
N ILE A 21 -8.36 24.48 22.22
CA ILE A 21 -9.28 25.64 22.27
C ILE A 21 -10.37 25.41 23.31
N ASN A 22 -11.01 24.24 23.29
CA ASN A 22 -12.10 23.89 24.21
C ASN A 22 -11.62 23.88 25.67
N LEU A 23 -10.47 23.27 25.94
CA LEU A 23 -9.87 23.19 27.28
C LEU A 23 -9.42 24.57 27.79
N SER A 24 -8.73 25.34 26.96
CA SER A 24 -8.25 26.69 27.29
C SER A 24 -9.41 27.65 27.52
N THR A 25 -10.49 27.53 26.75
CA THR A 25 -11.72 28.30 26.96
C THR A 25 -12.39 27.99 28.29
N ALA A 26 -12.48 26.70 28.67
CA ALA A 26 -13.03 26.32 29.96
C ALA A 26 -12.20 26.89 31.12
N ARG A 27 -10.86 26.83 31.03
CA ARG A 27 -9.96 27.44 32.02
C ARG A 27 -10.08 28.96 32.08
N ALA A 28 -10.22 29.61 30.92
CA ALA A 28 -10.43 31.05 30.81
C ALA A 28 -11.66 31.53 31.58
N THR A 29 -12.77 30.77 31.54
CA THR A 29 -13.98 31.13 32.29
C THR A 29 -13.80 31.09 33.81
N LEU A 30 -12.91 30.23 34.33
CA LEU A 30 -12.56 30.18 35.75
C LEU A 30 -11.76 31.42 36.19
N ARG A 31 -11.00 32.04 35.26
CA ARG A 31 -10.21 33.27 35.48
C ARG A 31 -10.98 34.56 35.17
N ALA A 32 -12.30 34.48 34.94
CA ALA A 32 -13.11 35.64 34.55
C ALA A 32 -13.11 36.78 35.60
N LYS A 33 -13.09 36.44 36.90
CA LYS A 33 -13.03 37.43 37.99
C LYS A 33 -11.71 38.21 38.00
N GLU A 34 -10.58 37.53 37.81
CA GLU A 34 -9.25 38.15 37.70
C GLU A 34 -9.18 39.14 36.53
N VAL A 35 -9.71 38.73 35.37
CA VAL A 35 -9.80 39.58 34.18
C VAL A 35 -10.71 40.79 34.38
N GLY A 36 -11.83 40.61 35.09
CA GLY A 36 -12.73 41.70 35.48
C GLY A 36 -12.03 42.76 36.33
N VAL A 37 -11.29 42.34 37.36
CA VAL A 37 -10.50 43.25 38.22
C VAL A 37 -9.44 44.00 37.42
N ARG A 38 -8.69 43.31 36.54
CA ARG A 38 -7.65 43.95 35.70
C ARG A 38 -8.23 45.02 34.77
N LYS A 39 -9.39 44.78 34.16
CA LYS A 39 -10.06 45.78 33.31
C LYS A 39 -10.52 47.01 34.09
N ILE A 40 -10.97 46.83 35.33
CA ILE A 40 -11.35 47.94 36.21
C ILE A 40 -10.13 48.79 36.60
N VAL A 41 -8.97 48.15 36.81
CA VAL A 41 -7.69 48.82 37.09
C VAL A 41 -7.07 49.46 35.82
N GLY A 42 -7.74 49.37 34.66
CA GLY A 42 -7.35 50.07 33.44
C GLY A 42 -6.60 49.22 32.40
N ALA A 43 -6.56 47.90 32.55
CA ALA A 43 -5.95 47.03 31.55
C ALA A 43 -6.75 47.04 30.23
N ASN A 44 -6.07 47.30 29.12
CA ASN A 44 -6.70 47.40 27.80
C ASN A 44 -6.95 45.99 27.21
N GLN A 45 -8.01 45.84 26.40
CA GLN A 45 -8.41 44.59 25.75
C GLN A 45 -7.27 43.93 24.97
N LYS A 46 -6.43 44.74 24.29
CA LYS A 46 -5.27 44.25 23.55
C LYS A 46 -4.21 43.62 24.47
N GLN A 47 -3.95 44.22 25.65
CA GLN A 47 -2.96 43.69 26.60
C GLN A 47 -3.37 42.32 27.13
N LEU A 48 -4.65 42.14 27.45
CA LEU A 48 -5.18 40.84 27.87
C LEU A 48 -5.09 39.81 26.74
N ALA A 49 -5.52 40.19 25.53
CA ALA A 49 -5.46 39.29 24.38
C ALA A 49 -4.02 38.83 24.07
N THR A 50 -3.05 39.75 24.09
CA THR A 50 -1.64 39.41 23.87
C THR A 50 -1.08 38.52 24.97
N GLN A 51 -1.47 38.73 26.23
CA GLN A 51 -1.04 37.88 27.34
C GLN A 51 -1.52 36.44 27.16
N PHE A 52 -2.80 36.23 26.82
CA PHE A 52 -3.36 34.89 26.61
C PHE A 52 -2.80 34.19 25.36
N LEU A 53 -2.54 34.95 24.28
CA LEU A 53 -1.86 34.41 23.10
C LEU A 53 -0.43 33.97 23.42
N LEU A 54 0.32 34.79 24.16
CA LEU A 54 1.68 34.43 24.59
C LEU A 54 1.67 33.22 25.54
N GLU A 55 0.73 33.13 26.48
CA GLU A 55 0.57 31.96 27.35
C GLU A 55 0.33 30.69 26.50
N SER A 56 -0.54 30.77 25.49
CA SER A 56 -0.84 29.64 24.61
C SER A 56 0.38 29.22 23.77
N VAL A 57 1.08 30.18 23.18
CA VAL A 57 2.30 29.92 22.39
C VAL A 57 3.40 29.33 23.29
N LEU A 58 3.64 29.89 24.48
CA LEU A 58 4.62 29.36 25.42
C LEU A 58 4.31 27.92 25.84
N LEU A 59 3.05 27.59 26.12
CA LEU A 59 2.64 26.21 26.43
C LEU A 59 2.90 25.25 25.26
N THR A 60 2.65 25.68 24.01
CA THR A 60 2.97 24.85 22.83
C THR A 60 4.47 24.66 22.64
N PHE A 61 5.29 25.69 22.89
CA PHE A 61 6.75 25.57 22.87
C PHE A 61 7.26 24.64 23.97
N LEU A 62 6.70 24.72 25.18
CA LEU A 62 7.07 23.84 26.30
C LEU A 62 6.72 22.37 26.02
N SER A 63 5.82 22.11 25.07
CA SER A 63 5.46 20.77 24.62
C SER A 63 6.44 20.18 23.60
N LEU A 64 7.31 20.99 22.98
CA LEU A 64 8.27 20.53 21.97
C LEU A 64 9.25 19.47 22.49
N PRO A 65 9.88 19.62 23.69
CA PRO A 65 10.76 18.58 24.23
C PRO A 65 10.04 17.24 24.39
N LEU A 66 8.79 17.26 24.87
CA LEU A 66 7.96 16.06 24.97
C LEU A 66 7.69 15.44 23.59
N CYS A 67 7.41 16.27 22.58
CA CYS A 67 7.24 15.83 21.20
C CYS A 67 8.50 15.15 20.65
N PHE A 68 9.69 15.72 20.90
CA PHE A 68 10.97 15.12 20.48
C PHE A 68 11.21 13.77 21.17
N ILE A 69 10.95 13.66 22.48
CA ILE A 69 11.08 12.40 23.23
C ILE A 69 10.14 11.34 22.65
N LEU A 70 8.85 11.64 22.49
CA LEU A 70 7.89 10.70 21.90
C LEU A 70 8.28 10.29 20.48
N THR A 71 8.71 11.25 19.67
CA THR A 71 9.14 10.98 18.30
C THR A 71 10.36 10.06 18.28
N SER A 72 11.35 10.28 19.16
CA SER A 72 12.54 9.44 19.23
C SER A 72 12.22 7.97 19.58
N ILE A 73 11.22 7.74 20.42
CA ILE A 73 10.77 6.40 20.81
C ILE A 73 9.94 5.74 19.69
N LEU A 74 9.10 6.50 18.99
CA LEU A 74 8.18 5.97 17.97
C LEU A 74 8.81 5.81 16.59
N LEU A 75 9.85 6.59 16.28
CA LEU A 75 10.54 6.57 14.99
C LEU A 75 11.06 5.17 14.59
N PRO A 76 11.71 4.37 15.46
CA PRO A 76 12.15 3.01 15.08
C PRO A 76 10.98 2.10 14.69
N TYR A 77 9.84 2.20 15.38
CA TYR A 77 8.63 1.44 15.02
C TYR A 77 8.09 1.86 13.65
N TRP A 78 8.11 3.16 13.34
CA TRP A 78 7.72 3.66 12.04
C TRP A 78 8.63 3.15 10.92
N GLN A 79 9.94 3.08 11.16
CA GLN A 79 10.90 2.54 10.20
C GLN A 79 10.61 1.06 9.87
N HIS A 80 10.21 0.26 10.86
CA HIS A 80 9.82 -1.14 10.63
C HIS A 80 8.56 -1.29 9.77
N ILE A 81 7.62 -0.36 9.86
CA ILE A 81 6.35 -0.42 9.11
C ILE A 81 6.53 0.08 7.68
N VAL A 82 7.25 1.19 7.50
CA VAL A 82 7.35 1.88 6.19
C VAL A 82 8.59 1.44 5.40
N GLY A 83 9.57 0.80 6.04
CA GLY A 83 10.80 0.36 5.40
C GLY A 83 11.70 1.52 4.93
N GLN A 84 11.49 2.72 5.45
CA GLN A 84 12.31 3.90 5.16
C GLN A 84 13.16 4.28 6.36
N SER A 85 14.45 4.52 6.13
CA SER A 85 15.40 5.00 7.13
C SER A 85 15.29 6.52 7.29
N GLY A 86 14.51 6.97 8.27
CA GLY A 86 14.52 8.37 8.72
C GLY A 86 15.31 8.49 10.02
N THR A 87 16.35 9.32 10.06
CA THR A 87 17.12 9.58 11.29
C THR A 87 16.60 10.82 12.00
N LEU A 88 16.79 10.89 13.33
CA LEU A 88 16.50 12.10 14.12
C LEU A 88 17.25 13.33 13.61
N THR A 89 18.39 13.14 12.95
CA THR A 89 19.17 14.22 12.32
C THR A 89 18.39 14.96 11.24
N THR A 90 17.45 14.32 10.56
CA THR A 90 16.58 14.98 9.56
C THR A 90 15.65 16.02 10.20
N LEU A 91 15.27 15.84 11.47
CA LEU A 91 14.46 16.82 12.20
C LEU A 91 15.24 18.08 12.58
N LEU A 92 16.57 17.98 12.62
CA LEU A 92 17.49 19.08 12.92
C LEU A 92 17.99 19.79 11.65
N GLU A 93 17.60 19.31 10.47
CA GLU A 93 17.90 20.00 9.22
C GLU A 93 17.24 21.40 9.23
N PRO A 94 17.95 22.46 8.79
CA PRO A 94 17.47 23.84 8.93
C PRO A 94 16.04 24.07 8.39
N THR A 95 15.73 23.48 7.24
CA THR A 95 14.39 23.60 6.61
C THR A 95 13.30 22.97 7.47
N MET A 96 13.55 21.79 8.03
CA MET A 96 12.61 21.08 8.88
C MET A 96 12.44 21.75 10.25
N PHE A 97 13.55 22.22 10.83
CA PHE A 97 13.54 22.95 12.09
C PHE A 97 12.73 24.25 11.99
N VAL A 98 12.94 25.04 10.93
CA VAL A 98 12.15 26.26 10.69
C VAL A 98 10.67 25.93 10.51
N THR A 99 10.35 24.87 9.75
CA THR A 99 8.97 24.42 9.56
C THR A 99 8.32 24.00 10.88
N LEU A 100 9.04 23.29 11.75
CA LEU A 100 8.57 22.88 13.08
C LEU A 100 8.29 24.08 13.98
N VAL A 101 9.19 25.06 14.01
CA VAL A 101 9.02 26.29 14.80
C VAL A 101 7.82 27.07 14.30
N LEU A 102 7.69 27.27 12.99
CA LEU A 102 6.54 27.96 12.39
C LEU A 102 5.23 27.22 12.65
N ALA A 103 5.22 25.89 12.55
CA ALA A 103 4.04 25.08 12.87
C ALA A 103 3.66 25.20 14.34
N THR A 104 4.62 25.23 15.26
CA THR A 104 4.39 25.38 16.70
C THR A 104 3.77 26.75 17.01
N ILE A 105 4.33 27.82 16.44
CA ILE A 105 3.75 29.16 16.55
C ILE A 105 2.34 29.18 15.97
N GLY A 106 2.14 28.60 14.79
CA GLY A 106 0.83 28.51 14.14
C GLY A 106 -0.22 27.81 15.00
N VAL A 107 0.13 26.67 15.60
CA VAL A 107 -0.76 25.91 16.51
C VAL A 107 -1.07 26.72 17.78
N GLY A 108 -0.06 27.33 18.41
CA GLY A 108 -0.23 28.17 19.59
C GLY A 108 -1.13 29.39 19.34
N LEU A 109 -0.98 30.03 18.18
CA LEU A 109 -1.83 31.14 17.76
C LEU A 109 -3.25 30.66 17.44
N LEU A 110 -3.42 29.66 16.59
CA LEU A 110 -4.75 29.13 16.22
C LEU A 110 -5.55 28.72 17.45
N SER A 111 -4.89 28.11 18.43
CA SER A 111 -5.54 27.66 19.65
C SER A 111 -5.79 28.78 20.69
N GLY A 112 -4.92 29.79 20.73
CA GLY A 112 -5.02 30.92 21.64
C GLY A 112 -5.93 32.05 21.17
N ILE A 113 -6.13 32.20 19.85
CA ILE A 113 -6.95 33.25 19.23
C ILE A 113 -8.35 33.25 19.85
N TYR A 114 -9.00 32.09 19.92
CA TYR A 114 -10.38 32.03 20.37
C TYR A 114 -10.56 32.41 21.86
N PRO A 115 -9.82 31.83 22.83
CA PRO A 115 -9.85 32.29 24.22
C PRO A 115 -9.49 33.78 24.39
N ALA A 116 -8.51 34.28 23.62
CA ALA A 116 -8.08 35.67 23.69
C ALA A 116 -9.18 36.67 23.25
N PHE A 117 -9.90 36.36 22.17
CA PHE A 117 -11.06 37.16 21.74
C PHE A 117 -12.22 37.07 22.73
N LEU A 118 -12.48 35.87 23.26
CA LEU A 118 -13.53 35.65 24.25
C LEU A 118 -13.32 36.50 25.52
N LEU A 119 -12.08 36.52 26.03
CA LEU A 119 -11.72 37.19 27.28
C LEU A 119 -11.58 38.71 27.13
N SER A 120 -11.02 39.15 26.00
CA SER A 120 -10.87 40.57 25.70
C SER A 120 -12.22 41.27 25.51
N GLY A 121 -13.28 40.56 25.13
CA GLY A 121 -14.65 41.07 25.02
C GLY A 121 -15.47 41.16 26.33
N PHE A 122 -14.99 40.66 27.48
CA PHE A 122 -15.79 40.68 28.72
C PHE A 122 -16.02 42.08 29.30
N SER A 123 -17.28 42.43 29.57
CA SER A 123 -17.67 43.67 30.27
C SER A 123 -17.56 43.50 31.80
N PRO A 124 -16.79 44.35 32.51
CA PRO A 124 -16.55 44.22 33.95
C PRO A 124 -17.81 44.32 34.83
N ILE A 125 -18.85 45.04 34.38
CA ILE A 125 -20.13 45.19 35.10
C ILE A 125 -20.87 43.84 35.25
N LYS A 126 -20.78 42.96 34.24
CA LYS A 126 -21.38 41.62 34.31
C LYS A 126 -20.55 40.63 35.12
N ALA A 127 -19.29 40.94 35.43
CA ALA A 127 -18.40 40.04 36.16
C ALA A 127 -18.53 40.12 37.69
N LEU A 128 -19.17 41.17 38.19
CA LEU A 128 -19.38 41.41 39.63
C LEU A 128 -20.78 41.02 40.12
N HIS A 129 -21.77 40.85 39.22
CA HIS A 129 -23.11 40.40 39.58
C HIS A 129 -23.20 38.87 39.52
N THR A 130 -23.71 38.23 40.58
CA THR A 130 -23.80 36.76 40.81
C THR A 130 -24.66 35.99 39.78
N GLN A 131 -25.18 36.64 38.74
CA GLN A 131 -25.92 35.94 37.69
C GLN A 131 -24.95 35.18 36.77
N SER A 132 -25.14 33.87 36.72
CA SER A 132 -24.34 32.89 35.97
C SER A 132 -23.84 33.42 34.62
N PHE A 133 -22.53 33.31 34.43
CA PHE A 133 -21.72 33.82 33.31
C PHE A 133 -21.97 33.16 31.94
N SER A 134 -23.15 32.61 31.67
CA SER A 134 -23.46 31.97 30.41
C SER A 134 -23.98 32.99 29.39
N SER A 135 -23.08 33.67 28.67
CA SER A 135 -23.51 34.24 27.38
C SER A 135 -23.84 33.08 26.44
N SER A 136 -25.09 33.04 25.97
CA SER A 136 -25.65 31.94 25.17
C SER A 136 -24.83 31.63 23.92
N GLY A 137 -24.19 32.64 23.31
CA GLY A 137 -23.31 32.47 22.13
C GLY A 137 -22.04 31.65 22.38
N ASN A 138 -21.42 31.77 23.55
CA ASN A 138 -20.18 31.06 23.88
C ASN A 138 -20.40 29.55 24.06
N ALA A 139 -21.56 29.17 24.59
CA ALA A 139 -21.94 27.78 24.77
C ALA A 139 -22.29 27.11 23.42
N VAL A 140 -22.92 27.84 22.49
CA VAL A 140 -23.28 27.31 21.16
C VAL A 140 -22.04 27.05 20.33
N LEU A 141 -21.10 28.00 20.26
CA LEU A 141 -19.91 27.83 19.43
C LEU A 141 -19.01 26.69 19.95
N ARG A 142 -18.85 26.54 21.28
CA ARG A 142 -18.16 25.38 21.86
C ARG A 142 -18.85 24.07 21.49
N LYS A 143 -20.20 24.01 21.55
CA LYS A 143 -20.95 22.83 21.12
C LYS A 143 -20.66 22.50 19.65
N VAL A 144 -20.63 23.50 18.76
CA VAL A 144 -20.29 23.31 17.34
C VAL A 144 -18.87 22.79 17.17
N LEU A 145 -17.86 23.37 17.83
CA LEU A 145 -16.47 22.89 17.74
C LEU A 145 -16.34 21.45 18.24
N VAL A 146 -16.98 21.11 19.36
CA VAL A 146 -16.95 19.76 19.92
C VAL A 146 -17.62 18.75 18.99
N VAL A 147 -18.80 19.08 18.43
CA VAL A 147 -19.49 18.22 17.47
C VAL A 147 -18.63 18.03 16.21
N PHE A 148 -18.02 19.10 15.71
CA PHE A 148 -17.14 19.05 14.54
C PHE A 148 -15.89 18.18 14.79
N GLN A 149 -15.29 18.29 15.97
CA GLN A 149 -14.16 17.46 16.40
C GLN A 149 -14.53 15.97 16.39
N PHE A 150 -15.65 15.61 17.04
CA PHE A 150 -16.10 14.22 17.09
C PHE A 150 -16.50 13.70 15.70
N ALA A 151 -17.11 14.54 14.85
CA ALA A 151 -17.41 14.17 13.47
C ALA A 151 -16.15 13.79 12.68
N ILE A 152 -15.08 14.58 12.79
CA ILE A 152 -13.78 14.26 12.16
C ILE A 152 -13.21 12.96 12.73
N SER A 153 -13.22 12.78 14.05
CA SER A 153 -12.70 11.56 14.68
C SER A 153 -13.45 10.31 14.24
N ILE A 154 -14.80 10.36 14.23
CA ILE A 154 -15.63 9.24 13.75
C ILE A 154 -15.36 8.96 12.28
N PHE A 155 -15.24 10.00 11.45
CA PHE A 155 -14.90 9.86 10.04
C PHE A 155 -13.54 9.17 9.84
N LEU A 156 -12.50 9.56 10.59
CA LEU A 156 -11.18 8.92 10.51
C LEU A 156 -11.22 7.44 10.92
N VAL A 157 -11.94 7.11 11.99
CA VAL A 157 -12.14 5.72 12.42
C VAL A 157 -12.87 4.92 11.35
N PHE A 158 -13.93 5.49 10.76
CA PHE A 158 -14.67 4.85 9.68
C PHE A 158 -13.79 4.57 8.45
N VAL A 159 -12.99 5.54 8.01
CA VAL A 159 -12.04 5.35 6.89
C VAL A 159 -11.03 4.25 7.20
N ALA A 160 -10.49 4.20 8.42
CA ALA A 160 -9.57 3.15 8.83
C ALA A 160 -10.22 1.75 8.81
N LEU A 161 -11.46 1.63 9.31
CA LEU A 161 -12.21 0.37 9.28
C LEU A 161 -12.52 -0.09 7.86
N VAL A 162 -12.95 0.82 7.00
CA VAL A 162 -13.20 0.50 5.58
C VAL A 162 -11.91 0.08 4.89
N ALA A 163 -10.80 0.76 5.12
CA ALA A 163 -9.51 0.37 4.56
C ALA A 163 -9.08 -1.03 5.02
N PHE A 164 -9.29 -1.35 6.29
CA PHE A 164 -9.00 -2.67 6.84
C PHE A 164 -9.90 -3.75 6.23
N ALA A 165 -11.20 -3.50 6.12
CA ALA A 165 -12.15 -4.40 5.48
C ALA A 165 -11.83 -4.62 3.99
N GLN A 166 -11.41 -3.58 3.27
CA GLN A 166 -10.96 -3.68 1.89
C GLN A 166 -9.69 -4.51 1.75
N LEU A 167 -8.74 -4.36 2.67
CA LEU A 167 -7.52 -5.16 2.68
C LEU A 167 -7.84 -6.65 2.91
N ASP A 168 -8.70 -6.95 3.87
CA ASP A 168 -9.13 -8.31 4.17
C ASP A 168 -9.88 -8.94 2.98
N PHE A 169 -10.80 -8.19 2.36
CA PHE A 169 -11.48 -8.62 1.15
C PHE A 169 -10.50 -8.94 0.01
N VAL A 170 -9.48 -8.12 -0.22
CA VAL A 170 -8.48 -8.36 -1.27
C VAL A 170 -7.58 -9.57 -0.96
N LEU A 171 -7.29 -9.83 0.31
CA LEU A 171 -6.48 -10.97 0.73
C LEU A 171 -7.24 -12.30 0.66
N GLN A 172 -8.54 -12.29 0.92
CA GLN A 172 -9.38 -13.50 0.93
C GLN A 172 -10.05 -13.79 -0.42
N LYS A 173 -10.16 -12.80 -1.31
CA LYS A 173 -10.80 -13.00 -2.62
C LYS A 173 -10.01 -13.98 -3.48
N ASP A 174 -10.70 -15.02 -3.93
CA ASP A 174 -10.15 -15.98 -4.87
C ASP A 174 -9.77 -15.27 -6.18
N LEU A 175 -8.50 -15.40 -6.58
CA LEU A 175 -7.97 -14.79 -7.79
C LEU A 175 -8.21 -15.66 -9.03
N GLY A 176 -8.69 -16.89 -8.85
CA GLY A 176 -8.78 -17.92 -9.89
C GLY A 176 -7.45 -18.60 -10.17
N PHE A 177 -6.46 -18.46 -9.29
CA PHE A 177 -5.19 -19.18 -9.36
C PHE A 177 -4.56 -19.38 -7.98
N ASN A 178 -3.78 -20.45 -7.81
CA ASN A 178 -3.16 -20.78 -6.54
C ASN A 178 -1.88 -19.94 -6.31
N LYS A 179 -1.87 -19.13 -5.24
CA LYS A 179 -0.74 -18.29 -4.84
C LYS A 179 0.18 -18.92 -3.80
N GLU A 180 -0.20 -20.06 -3.22
CA GLU A 180 0.50 -20.60 -2.06
C GLU A 180 1.88 -21.18 -2.43
N ASN A 181 2.88 -20.81 -1.64
CA ASN A 181 4.25 -21.35 -1.67
C ASN A 181 4.97 -21.23 -3.03
N ILE A 182 4.64 -20.21 -3.82
CA ILE A 182 5.33 -19.91 -5.08
C ILE A 182 6.49 -18.95 -4.81
N ILE A 183 7.69 -19.33 -5.22
CA ILE A 183 8.87 -18.47 -5.27
C ILE A 183 9.19 -18.22 -6.73
N ALA A 184 9.14 -16.95 -7.12
CA ALA A 184 9.50 -16.53 -8.47
C ALA A 184 10.93 -15.98 -8.48
N VAL A 185 11.79 -16.62 -9.25
CA VAL A 185 13.20 -16.22 -9.39
C VAL A 185 13.39 -15.57 -10.76
N ARG A 186 13.75 -14.29 -10.76
CA ARG A 186 13.99 -13.51 -11.99
C ARG A 186 15.41 -13.76 -12.51
N ILE A 187 15.65 -14.92 -13.12
CA ILE A 187 16.99 -15.35 -13.56
C ILE A 187 17.29 -15.03 -15.03
N PHE A 188 16.30 -15.15 -15.92
CA PHE A 188 16.50 -15.03 -17.37
C PHE A 188 16.70 -13.59 -17.87
N ASP A 189 16.36 -12.59 -17.04
CA ASP A 189 16.66 -11.19 -17.34
C ASP A 189 18.10 -10.80 -16.97
N VAL A 190 18.70 -11.53 -16.02
CA VAL A 190 20.07 -11.29 -15.55
C VAL A 190 21.05 -11.90 -16.54
N ASP A 191 20.81 -13.15 -16.94
CA ASP A 191 21.56 -13.81 -18.00
C ASP A 191 20.64 -14.30 -19.12
N ARG A 192 20.80 -13.68 -20.29
CA ARG A 192 20.03 -14.04 -21.49
C ARG A 192 20.45 -15.38 -22.08
N SER A 193 21.67 -15.85 -21.82
CA SER A 193 22.18 -17.15 -22.32
C SER A 193 21.38 -18.31 -21.74
N LEU A 194 20.86 -18.15 -20.53
CA LEU A 194 20.02 -19.14 -19.84
C LEU A 194 18.66 -19.34 -20.51
N LYS A 195 18.20 -18.42 -21.36
CA LYS A 195 16.92 -18.55 -22.07
C LYS A 195 16.92 -19.71 -23.05
N ASP A 196 18.03 -19.93 -23.74
CA ASP A 196 18.17 -21.04 -24.68
C ASP A 196 18.33 -22.39 -23.93
N LYS A 197 18.71 -22.33 -22.65
CA LYS A 197 18.86 -23.49 -21.73
C LYS A 197 17.76 -23.55 -20.68
N TYR A 198 16.61 -22.92 -20.89
CA TYR A 198 15.58 -22.80 -19.85
C TYR A 198 15.12 -24.17 -19.34
N ASN A 199 15.08 -25.20 -20.20
CA ASN A 199 14.75 -26.57 -19.81
C ASN A 199 15.75 -27.14 -18.80
N GLU A 200 17.05 -26.90 -18.98
CA GLU A 200 18.07 -27.37 -18.03
C GLU A 200 17.92 -26.67 -16.68
N VAL A 201 17.69 -25.35 -16.71
CA VAL A 201 17.43 -24.56 -15.50
C VAL A 201 16.20 -25.12 -14.77
N LYS A 202 15.11 -25.34 -15.50
CA LYS A 202 13.87 -25.91 -15.00
C LYS A 202 14.08 -27.26 -14.31
N GLN A 203 14.81 -28.18 -14.97
CA GLN A 203 15.11 -29.51 -14.43
C GLN A 203 15.97 -29.45 -13.16
N ARG A 204 16.94 -28.53 -13.07
CA ARG A 204 17.74 -28.34 -11.85
C ARG A 204 16.88 -27.91 -10.66
N PHE A 205 15.92 -27.00 -10.87
CA PHE A 205 14.97 -26.64 -9.82
C PHE A 205 14.05 -27.81 -9.43
N LEU A 206 13.59 -28.62 -10.38
CA LEU A 206 12.77 -29.82 -10.07
C LEU A 206 13.52 -30.87 -9.26
N ASN A 207 14.81 -31.04 -9.52
CA ASN A 207 15.64 -32.02 -8.83
C ASN A 207 15.93 -31.64 -7.37
N HIS A 208 15.63 -30.41 -6.96
CA HIS A 208 15.83 -29.99 -5.58
C HIS A 208 14.74 -30.57 -4.66
N PRO A 209 15.08 -31.23 -3.53
CA PRO A 209 14.14 -32.03 -2.71
C PRO A 209 12.95 -31.24 -2.14
N ASN A 210 13.12 -29.92 -1.98
CA ASN A 210 12.11 -29.01 -1.44
C ASN A 210 11.16 -28.41 -2.51
N VAL A 211 11.39 -28.68 -3.80
CA VAL A 211 10.55 -28.19 -4.90
C VAL A 211 9.52 -29.27 -5.26
N LEU A 212 8.26 -28.88 -5.45
CA LEU A 212 7.16 -29.75 -5.88
C LEU A 212 6.90 -29.64 -7.38
N ALA A 213 6.96 -28.43 -7.91
CA ALA A 213 6.71 -28.14 -9.31
C ALA A 213 7.48 -26.87 -9.67
N THR A 214 7.80 -26.73 -10.94
CA THR A 214 8.45 -25.53 -11.49
C THR A 214 7.84 -25.19 -12.84
N THR A 215 7.98 -23.96 -13.26
CA THR A 215 7.50 -23.46 -14.54
C THR A 215 8.31 -22.24 -14.96
N ALA A 216 8.38 -21.95 -16.25
CA ALA A 216 9.02 -20.75 -16.78
C ALA A 216 7.99 -19.80 -17.41
N SER A 217 8.09 -18.51 -17.09
CA SER A 217 7.15 -17.52 -17.58
C SER A 217 7.81 -16.16 -17.83
N ALA A 218 7.19 -15.36 -18.70
CA ALA A 218 7.56 -13.95 -18.89
C ALA A 218 6.98 -13.03 -17.81
N SER A 219 6.00 -13.51 -17.05
CA SER A 219 5.16 -12.69 -16.20
C SER A 219 4.51 -13.47 -15.07
N LEU A 220 4.52 -12.89 -13.88
CA LEU A 220 3.75 -13.42 -12.76
C LEU A 220 2.30 -12.94 -12.79
N PRO A 221 1.33 -13.82 -12.48
CA PRO A 221 -0.05 -13.40 -12.24
C PRO A 221 -0.10 -12.30 -11.17
N GLY A 222 -0.69 -11.14 -11.50
CA GLY A 222 -0.84 -9.99 -10.61
C GLY A 222 0.24 -8.91 -10.74
N GLU A 223 1.36 -9.18 -11.43
CA GLU A 223 2.47 -8.23 -11.59
C GLU A 223 2.16 -7.10 -12.59
N GLY A 224 1.20 -7.31 -13.50
CA GLY A 224 0.54 -6.26 -14.32
C GLY A 224 1.38 -5.47 -15.33
N TRP A 225 2.71 -5.59 -15.31
CA TRP A 225 3.63 -4.81 -16.17
C TRP A 225 4.33 -5.65 -17.24
N THR A 226 4.21 -6.97 -17.19
CA THR A 226 5.07 -7.90 -17.92
C THR A 226 4.40 -8.58 -19.12
N SER A 227 3.14 -8.25 -19.39
CA SER A 227 2.43 -8.64 -20.63
C SER A 227 2.84 -7.76 -21.80
N ARG A 228 3.12 -8.35 -22.96
CA ARG A 228 3.21 -7.58 -24.20
C ARG A 228 1.79 -7.13 -24.58
N ARG A 229 1.59 -5.82 -24.71
CA ARG A 229 0.34 -5.25 -25.22
C ARG A 229 0.39 -5.30 -26.73
N ASP A 230 -0.52 -6.05 -27.32
CA ASP A 230 -0.71 -6.09 -28.76
C ASP A 230 -2.13 -5.66 -29.09
N THR A 231 -2.35 -5.30 -30.35
CA THR A 231 -3.67 -4.97 -30.87
C THR A 231 -4.09 -6.09 -31.79
N TYR A 232 -5.22 -6.71 -31.48
CA TYR A 232 -5.90 -7.57 -32.44
C TYR A 232 -6.71 -6.68 -33.38
N GLN A 233 -6.56 -6.93 -34.68
CA GLN A 233 -7.38 -6.31 -35.72
C GLN A 233 -8.31 -7.39 -36.27
N ASP A 234 -9.60 -7.18 -36.07
CA ASP A 234 -10.65 -7.99 -36.65
C ASP A 234 -10.67 -7.77 -38.18
N PRO A 235 -10.85 -8.82 -38.99
CA PRO A 235 -11.22 -8.71 -40.40
C PRO A 235 -12.33 -7.69 -40.70
N SER A 236 -13.24 -7.43 -39.76
CA SER A 236 -14.32 -6.43 -39.87
C SER A 236 -13.88 -4.97 -39.68
N GLY A 237 -12.62 -4.73 -39.27
CA GLY A 237 -12.04 -3.41 -39.01
C GLY A 237 -12.07 -2.96 -37.54
N ALA A 238 -12.70 -3.72 -36.64
CA ALA A 238 -12.66 -3.46 -35.21
C ALA A 238 -11.27 -3.82 -34.62
N ALA A 239 -10.74 -2.97 -33.74
CA ALA A 239 -9.45 -3.22 -33.08
C ALA A 239 -9.61 -3.20 -31.57
N PHE A 240 -9.01 -4.16 -30.87
CA PHE A 240 -8.97 -4.17 -29.41
C PHE A 240 -7.62 -4.63 -28.87
N GLU A 241 -7.29 -4.17 -27.65
CA GLU A 241 -6.08 -4.59 -26.95
C GLU A 241 -6.23 -6.05 -26.48
N ILE A 242 -5.26 -6.88 -26.85
CA ILE A 242 -5.08 -8.22 -26.32
C ILE A 242 -3.68 -8.34 -25.73
N ARG A 243 -3.59 -9.02 -24.60
CA ARG A 243 -2.33 -9.15 -23.88
C ARG A 243 -1.71 -10.50 -24.12
N GLN A 244 -0.47 -10.46 -24.58
CA GLN A 244 0.31 -11.66 -24.83
C GLN A 244 1.17 -12.00 -23.61
N TYR A 245 1.06 -13.25 -23.18
CA TYR A 245 1.80 -13.83 -22.07
C TYR A 245 2.61 -15.02 -22.58
N ALA A 246 3.95 -14.89 -22.55
CA ALA A 246 4.81 -16.01 -22.89
C ALA A 246 4.96 -16.94 -21.68
N ILE A 247 4.56 -18.19 -21.88
CA ILE A 247 4.53 -19.24 -20.87
C ILE A 247 5.11 -20.54 -21.43
N ASP A 248 5.57 -21.42 -20.55
CA ASP A 248 5.87 -22.80 -20.92
C ASP A 248 4.62 -23.70 -20.83
N GLU A 249 4.80 -24.99 -21.07
CA GLU A 249 3.75 -26.01 -20.97
C GLU A 249 3.23 -26.22 -19.54
N ASP A 250 4.02 -25.88 -18.51
CA ASP A 250 3.66 -26.16 -17.12
C ASP A 250 2.96 -24.99 -16.44
N GLN A 251 3.05 -23.76 -16.95
CA GLN A 251 2.50 -22.58 -16.28
C GLN A 251 1.00 -22.67 -16.00
N LEU A 252 0.19 -23.05 -16.99
CA LEU A 252 -1.28 -23.11 -16.84
C LEU A 252 -1.70 -24.18 -15.82
N PRO A 253 -1.21 -25.42 -15.89
CA PRO A 253 -1.38 -26.40 -14.82
C PRO A 253 -0.84 -25.94 -13.47
N PHE A 254 0.33 -25.29 -13.45
CA PHE A 254 1.00 -24.82 -12.24
C PHE A 254 0.12 -23.83 -11.49
N ILE A 255 -0.48 -22.86 -12.18
CA ILE A 255 -1.38 -21.88 -11.55
C ILE A 255 -2.79 -22.45 -11.29
N GLY A 256 -3.11 -23.63 -11.81
CA GLY A 256 -4.42 -24.29 -11.68
C GLY A 256 -5.47 -23.76 -12.64
N ALA A 257 -5.05 -23.23 -13.81
CA ALA A 257 -5.97 -22.74 -14.83
C ALA A 257 -6.82 -23.90 -15.40
N GLN A 258 -8.13 -23.68 -15.51
CA GLN A 258 -9.06 -24.66 -16.04
C GLN A 258 -9.21 -24.47 -17.55
N PHE A 259 -9.04 -25.54 -18.32
CA PHE A 259 -9.33 -25.56 -19.74
C PHE A 259 -10.83 -25.76 -19.96
N ILE A 260 -11.43 -24.92 -20.81
CA ILE A 260 -12.82 -25.03 -21.26
C ILE A 260 -12.89 -25.85 -22.55
N ALA A 261 -11.91 -25.68 -23.43
CA ALA A 261 -11.85 -26.38 -24.71
C ALA A 261 -10.40 -26.55 -25.19
N GLY A 262 -10.17 -27.55 -26.03
CA GLY A 262 -8.86 -27.83 -26.62
C GLY A 262 -7.86 -28.40 -25.63
N ARG A 263 -6.58 -28.05 -25.82
CA ARG A 263 -5.45 -28.63 -25.07
C ARG A 263 -4.40 -27.58 -24.71
N ASN A 264 -3.48 -27.99 -23.84
CA ASN A 264 -2.30 -27.22 -23.51
C ASN A 264 -1.19 -27.38 -24.58
N PHE A 265 -0.14 -26.57 -24.48
CA PHE A 265 1.10 -26.76 -25.25
C PHE A 265 1.70 -28.13 -24.95
N SER A 266 2.18 -28.81 -25.99
CA SER A 266 2.90 -30.08 -25.86
C SER A 266 4.33 -29.92 -26.37
N PRO A 267 5.34 -30.40 -25.63
CA PRO A 267 6.73 -30.37 -26.08
C PRO A 267 6.96 -31.27 -27.32
N ASP A 268 6.11 -32.28 -27.54
CA ASP A 268 6.23 -33.22 -28.66
C ASP A 268 5.75 -32.62 -29.99
N ILE A 269 4.96 -31.54 -29.94
CA ILE A 269 4.33 -30.92 -31.11
C ILE A 269 5.09 -29.64 -31.49
N LYS A 270 5.97 -29.73 -32.48
CA LYS A 270 6.80 -28.57 -32.92
C LYS A 270 5.99 -27.35 -33.36
N SER A 271 4.80 -27.54 -33.94
CA SER A 271 3.93 -26.44 -34.38
C SER A 271 3.43 -25.59 -33.21
N ASP A 272 3.35 -26.17 -32.00
CA ASP A 272 2.91 -25.45 -30.80
C ASP A 272 3.90 -24.35 -30.40
N GLN A 273 5.19 -24.59 -30.66
CA GLN A 273 6.27 -23.68 -30.27
C GLN A 273 6.37 -22.45 -31.19
N GLN A 274 5.79 -22.51 -32.39
CA GLN A 274 5.94 -21.48 -33.42
C GLN A 274 4.63 -20.75 -33.72
N SER A 275 3.51 -21.48 -33.74
CA SER A 275 2.27 -21.02 -34.35
C SER A 275 1.03 -21.50 -33.59
N ALA A 276 1.09 -21.53 -32.25
CA ALA A 276 -0.07 -21.85 -31.43
C ALA A 276 -0.37 -20.80 -30.37
N TYR A 277 -1.66 -20.63 -30.11
CA TYR A 277 -2.21 -19.70 -29.12
C TYR A 277 -3.20 -20.42 -28.21
N ILE A 278 -3.15 -20.11 -26.91
CA ILE A 278 -4.21 -20.44 -25.97
C ILE A 278 -4.87 -19.14 -25.55
N LEU A 279 -6.19 -19.05 -25.65
CA LEU A 279 -6.95 -17.84 -25.34
C LEU A 279 -7.74 -18.00 -24.05
N ASN A 280 -8.11 -16.90 -23.40
CA ASN A 280 -9.11 -16.94 -22.33
C ASN A 280 -10.54 -16.75 -22.87
N GLU A 281 -11.52 -17.11 -22.05
CA GLU A 281 -12.95 -16.96 -22.36
C GLU A 281 -13.32 -15.53 -22.79
N THR A 282 -12.80 -14.51 -22.10
CA THR A 282 -13.02 -13.10 -22.48
C THR A 282 -12.47 -12.78 -23.88
N ALA A 283 -11.31 -13.33 -24.27
CA ALA A 283 -10.78 -13.12 -25.62
C ALA A 283 -11.67 -13.76 -26.69
N VAL A 284 -12.08 -15.01 -26.50
CA VAL A 284 -12.96 -15.72 -27.44
C VAL A 284 -14.30 -14.98 -27.61
N LYS A 285 -14.91 -14.53 -26.50
CA LYS A 285 -16.15 -13.75 -26.52
C LYS A 285 -16.02 -12.44 -27.29
N LYS A 286 -14.91 -11.71 -27.10
CA LYS A 286 -14.67 -10.46 -27.83
C LYS A 286 -14.36 -10.67 -29.31
N LEU A 287 -13.74 -11.79 -29.65
CA LEU A 287 -13.48 -12.18 -31.04
C LEU A 287 -14.76 -12.62 -31.76
N GLY A 288 -15.84 -12.94 -31.03
CA GLY A 288 -17.08 -13.43 -31.63
C GLY A 288 -16.92 -14.78 -32.34
N ILE A 289 -15.94 -15.60 -31.93
CA ILE A 289 -15.63 -16.88 -32.57
C ILE A 289 -16.38 -18.01 -31.87
N GLU A 290 -17.32 -18.63 -32.56
CA GLU A 290 -17.92 -19.92 -32.17
C GLU A 290 -16.95 -21.06 -32.51
N ASP A 291 -16.77 -22.05 -31.64
CA ASP A 291 -15.78 -23.15 -31.80
C ASP A 291 -14.37 -22.67 -32.19
N PRO A 292 -13.62 -22.08 -31.24
CA PRO A 292 -12.35 -21.43 -31.54
C PRO A 292 -11.21 -22.39 -31.86
N ILE A 293 -11.28 -23.66 -31.44
CA ILE A 293 -10.18 -24.62 -31.57
C ILE A 293 -9.90 -24.91 -33.05
N GLY A 294 -8.63 -24.85 -33.44
CA GLY A 294 -8.17 -25.10 -34.82
C GLY A 294 -8.39 -23.93 -35.78
N LYS A 295 -8.95 -22.80 -35.33
CA LYS A 295 -9.13 -21.62 -36.18
C LYS A 295 -7.85 -20.78 -36.27
N PRO A 296 -7.61 -20.12 -37.42
CA PRO A 296 -6.47 -19.23 -37.57
C PRO A 296 -6.65 -18.00 -36.67
N PHE A 297 -5.58 -17.63 -35.98
CA PHE A 297 -5.50 -16.45 -35.14
C PHE A 297 -4.20 -15.73 -35.44
N LYS A 298 -4.31 -14.43 -35.70
CA LYS A 298 -3.20 -13.57 -36.05
C LYS A 298 -3.07 -12.47 -35.03
N LEU A 299 -1.87 -12.31 -34.50
CA LEU A 299 -1.51 -11.19 -33.65
C LEU A 299 -0.35 -10.43 -34.25
N GLN A 300 -0.62 -9.22 -34.76
CA GLN A 300 0.30 -8.43 -35.59
C GLN A 300 0.85 -9.26 -36.78
N ASN A 301 2.13 -9.58 -36.77
CA ASN A 301 2.81 -10.35 -37.83
C ASN A 301 2.93 -11.85 -37.50
N ASN A 302 2.43 -12.31 -36.35
CA ASN A 302 2.52 -13.71 -35.94
C ASN A 302 1.19 -14.42 -36.18
N GLU A 303 1.14 -15.22 -37.25
CA GLU A 303 0.03 -16.11 -37.55
C GLU A 303 0.19 -17.44 -36.81
N GLY A 304 -0.94 -17.99 -36.37
CA GLY A 304 -0.99 -19.30 -35.74
C GLY A 304 -2.41 -19.79 -35.59
N TRP A 305 -2.57 -20.82 -34.75
CA TRP A 305 -3.82 -21.53 -34.56
C TRP A 305 -4.21 -21.50 -33.09
N ILE A 306 -5.50 -21.40 -32.80
CA ILE A 306 -5.99 -21.50 -31.43
C ILE A 306 -6.04 -22.98 -31.07
N ILE A 307 -5.25 -23.41 -30.08
CA ILE A 307 -5.16 -24.81 -29.67
C ILE A 307 -5.91 -25.10 -28.37
N GLY A 308 -6.25 -24.05 -27.60
CA GLY A 308 -6.89 -24.18 -26.30
C GLY A 308 -7.60 -22.91 -25.86
N VAL A 309 -8.60 -23.08 -25.00
CA VAL A 309 -9.30 -22.00 -24.32
C VAL A 309 -9.31 -22.28 -22.83
N VAL A 310 -8.87 -21.31 -22.03
CA VAL A 310 -8.89 -21.36 -20.57
C VAL A 310 -9.98 -20.47 -20.00
N LYS A 311 -10.48 -20.84 -18.83
CA LYS A 311 -11.41 -20.03 -18.04
C LYS A 311 -10.74 -18.72 -17.61
N ASP A 312 -11.53 -17.67 -17.49
CA ASP A 312 -11.02 -16.37 -17.07
C ASP A 312 -10.48 -16.42 -15.62
N PHE A 313 -9.27 -15.89 -15.44
CA PHE A 313 -8.64 -15.65 -14.15
C PHE A 313 -7.94 -14.29 -14.13
N HIS A 314 -7.71 -13.75 -12.93
CA HIS A 314 -7.19 -12.40 -12.78
C HIS A 314 -5.66 -12.37 -12.93
N MET A 315 -5.16 -12.17 -14.16
CA MET A 315 -3.74 -11.92 -14.41
C MET A 315 -3.22 -10.57 -13.91
N ARG A 316 -4.13 -9.67 -13.50
CA ARG A 316 -3.83 -8.31 -13.05
C ARG A 316 -4.51 -7.98 -11.72
N ARG A 317 -4.35 -6.71 -11.30
CA ARG A 317 -5.03 -6.13 -10.15
C ARG A 317 -6.52 -6.47 -10.20
N LEU A 318 -7.08 -6.89 -9.07
CA LEU A 318 -8.51 -7.19 -8.93
C LEU A 318 -9.44 -6.01 -9.24
N THR A 319 -8.89 -4.80 -9.29
CA THR A 319 -9.63 -3.57 -9.61
C THR A 319 -9.87 -3.38 -11.10
N GLU A 320 -9.22 -4.16 -11.97
CA GLU A 320 -9.40 -4.09 -13.41
C GLU A 320 -10.39 -5.14 -13.92
N LYS A 321 -11.16 -4.79 -14.96
CA LYS A 321 -11.99 -5.76 -15.69
C LYS A 321 -11.11 -6.86 -16.30
N LEU A 322 -11.68 -8.05 -16.48
CA LEU A 322 -11.00 -9.15 -17.18
C LEU A 322 -10.63 -8.71 -18.60
N HIS A 323 -9.37 -8.94 -18.97
CA HIS A 323 -8.82 -8.55 -20.26
C HIS A 323 -8.75 -9.76 -21.20
N PRO A 324 -8.87 -9.55 -22.52
CA PRO A 324 -8.49 -10.55 -23.52
C PRO A 324 -7.02 -10.91 -23.36
N ASN A 325 -6.73 -12.18 -23.14
CA ASN A 325 -5.39 -12.71 -22.96
C ASN A 325 -5.11 -13.80 -23.98
N ALA A 326 -3.89 -13.78 -24.53
CA ALA A 326 -3.35 -14.80 -25.40
C ALA A 326 -2.05 -15.33 -24.80
N PHE A 327 -2.00 -16.63 -24.53
CA PHE A 327 -0.81 -17.32 -24.06
C PHE A 327 -0.07 -17.91 -25.26
N VAL A 328 1.26 -17.79 -25.25
CA VAL A 328 2.14 -18.29 -26.31
C VAL A 328 3.37 -18.98 -25.74
N PHE A 329 3.87 -19.96 -26.47
CA PHE A 329 5.12 -20.62 -26.15
C PHE A 329 6.31 -19.86 -26.76
N LYS A 330 6.93 -18.96 -26.00
CA LYS A 330 8.10 -18.17 -26.48
C LYS A 330 9.21 -18.15 -25.43
N PRO A 331 10.09 -19.17 -25.40
CA PRO A 331 11.15 -19.28 -24.39
C PRO A 331 12.08 -18.07 -24.31
N ARG A 332 12.37 -17.42 -25.44
CA ARG A 332 13.18 -16.18 -25.49
C ARG A 332 12.57 -15.00 -24.73
N GLN A 333 11.28 -15.05 -24.43
CA GLN A 333 10.58 -14.03 -23.67
C GLN A 333 10.47 -14.36 -22.18
N PHE A 334 10.92 -15.54 -21.73
CA PHE A 334 10.89 -15.90 -20.31
C PHE A 334 11.79 -14.97 -19.49
N ARG A 335 11.34 -14.69 -18.27
CA ARG A 335 11.94 -13.75 -17.33
C ARG A 335 12.10 -14.39 -15.95
N TYR A 336 11.16 -15.25 -15.59
CA TYR A 336 11.07 -15.91 -14.30
C TYR A 336 11.11 -17.43 -14.44
N VAL A 337 11.67 -18.07 -13.43
CA VAL A 337 11.41 -19.47 -13.08
C VAL A 337 10.60 -19.46 -11.80
N ASP A 338 9.38 -19.98 -11.85
CA ASP A 338 8.45 -20.01 -10.72
C ASP A 338 8.46 -21.42 -10.14
N THR A 339 8.77 -21.54 -8.85
CA THR A 339 8.86 -22.83 -8.16
C THR A 339 7.83 -22.90 -7.05
N ARG A 340 7.11 -24.03 -6.95
CA ARG A 340 6.22 -24.33 -5.83
C ARG A 340 6.99 -25.17 -4.83
N ARG A 341 7.05 -24.73 -3.57
CA ARG A 341 7.72 -25.47 -2.50
C ARG A 341 6.81 -26.51 -1.85
N LYS A 342 7.38 -27.62 -1.37
CA LYS A 342 6.73 -28.48 -0.38
C LYS A 342 6.32 -27.64 0.85
N ARG A 343 5.07 -27.79 1.29
CA ARG A 343 4.62 -27.21 2.55
C ARG A 343 5.40 -27.89 3.66
N LEU A 344 6.39 -27.21 4.24
CA LEU A 344 6.97 -27.64 5.52
C LEU A 344 5.82 -27.58 6.53
N ALA A 345 5.33 -28.74 6.95
CA ALA A 345 4.35 -28.86 8.02
C ALA A 345 5.00 -28.48 9.36
N PHE A 346 5.33 -27.20 9.53
CA PHE A 346 5.72 -26.67 10.84
C PHE A 346 4.47 -26.16 11.54
N SER A 347 3.80 -27.08 12.24
CA SER A 347 2.85 -26.73 13.31
C SER A 347 3.66 -26.13 14.48
N TYR A 348 3.99 -24.85 14.42
CA TYR A 348 4.49 -24.13 15.60
C TYR A 348 3.31 -23.59 16.40
N ARG A 349 2.84 -24.40 17.34
CA ARG A 349 2.04 -23.99 18.48
C ARG A 349 2.84 -22.95 19.27
N HIS A 350 2.21 -21.81 19.59
CA HIS A 350 2.74 -20.72 20.40
C HIS A 350 3.67 -21.20 21.53
N SER A 351 4.96 -20.86 21.47
CA SER A 351 5.76 -20.68 22.67
C SER A 351 6.93 -19.76 22.38
N TYR A 352 6.88 -18.56 22.97
CA TYR A 352 7.96 -17.58 22.95
C TYR A 352 9.09 -18.07 23.86
N ARG A 353 10.27 -18.33 23.31
CA ARG A 353 11.52 -18.22 24.07
C ARG A 353 12.60 -17.65 23.16
N HIS A 354 13.14 -16.51 23.56
CA HIS A 354 14.30 -15.87 22.96
C HIS A 354 15.52 -16.76 23.20
N GLU A 355 16.01 -17.42 22.15
CA GLU A 355 17.38 -17.91 22.10
C GLU A 355 18.01 -17.39 20.81
N LEU A 356 19.06 -16.59 21.00
CA LEU A 356 19.85 -15.96 19.96
C LEU A 356 20.64 -17.03 19.19
N LEU A 357 20.26 -17.28 17.94
CA LEU A 357 21.15 -17.93 16.98
C LEU A 357 22.19 -16.92 16.49
N PRO A 358 23.48 -17.28 16.41
CA PRO A 358 24.56 -16.36 16.13
C PRO A 358 24.74 -16.11 14.63
N HIS A 359 23.65 -15.91 13.88
CA HIS A 359 23.68 -15.32 12.53
C HIS A 359 22.34 -14.64 12.31
N GLY A 360 22.35 -13.34 11.99
CA GLY A 360 21.17 -12.47 11.91
C GLY A 360 20.15 -12.90 10.85
N CYS A 361 19.37 -13.94 11.14
CA CYS A 361 18.36 -14.49 10.25
C CYS A 361 16.96 -14.14 10.80
N HIS A 362 16.34 -13.10 10.25
CA HIS A 362 14.91 -12.81 10.51
C HIS A 362 14.03 -13.89 9.84
N ARG A 363 12.88 -14.20 10.49
CA ARG A 363 11.89 -15.28 10.25
C ARG A 363 11.36 -15.50 8.81
N HIS A 364 11.82 -14.78 7.80
CA HIS A 364 11.55 -15.05 6.37
C HIS A 364 12.78 -15.51 5.57
N GLY A 365 13.99 -15.38 6.14
CA GLY A 365 15.25 -15.63 5.44
C GLY A 365 15.50 -17.08 5.06
N CYS A 366 15.03 -18.05 5.86
CA CYS A 366 15.21 -19.48 5.54
C CYS A 366 14.47 -19.91 4.26
N CYS A 367 13.39 -19.21 3.88
CA CYS A 367 12.61 -19.53 2.68
C CYS A 367 13.23 -18.95 1.40
N SER A 368 13.85 -17.78 1.49
CA SER A 368 14.55 -17.13 0.37
C SER A 368 15.95 -17.69 0.15
N LEU A 369 16.63 -18.17 1.21
CA LEU A 369 17.99 -18.72 1.14
C LEU A 369 18.09 -19.88 0.15
N CYS A 370 17.15 -20.85 0.19
CA CYS A 370 17.20 -22.02 -0.68
C CYS A 370 17.09 -21.68 -2.19
N ALA A 371 16.24 -20.70 -2.56
CA ALA A 371 16.14 -20.23 -3.94
C ALA A 371 17.34 -19.35 -4.34
N ILE A 372 17.90 -18.58 -3.39
CA ILE A 372 19.10 -17.77 -3.58
C ILE A 372 20.35 -18.67 -3.71
N ASP A 373 20.43 -19.78 -2.99
CA ASP A 373 21.57 -20.70 -3.01
C ASP A 373 21.60 -21.47 -4.34
N ILE A 374 20.43 -21.95 -4.82
CA ILE A 374 20.33 -22.53 -6.17
C ILE A 374 20.61 -21.48 -7.25
N ALA A 375 20.10 -20.25 -7.09
CA ALA A 375 20.41 -19.17 -8.03
C ALA A 375 21.90 -18.83 -8.02
N LYS A 376 22.57 -18.84 -6.86
CA LYS A 376 24.01 -18.60 -6.71
C LYS A 376 24.87 -19.71 -7.30
N GLU A 377 24.48 -20.97 -7.10
CA GLU A 377 25.13 -22.12 -7.75
C GLU A 377 25.02 -22.00 -9.28
N LEU A 378 23.84 -21.64 -9.79
CA LEU A 378 23.63 -21.41 -11.22
C LEU A 378 24.44 -20.23 -11.77
N THR A 379 24.58 -19.13 -11.04
CA THR A 379 25.41 -17.99 -11.48
C THR A 379 26.91 -18.31 -11.47
N THR A 380 27.37 -19.21 -10.58
CA THR A 380 28.79 -19.57 -10.44
C THR A 380 29.24 -20.56 -11.53
N GLU A 381 28.37 -21.50 -11.92
CA GLU A 381 28.69 -22.53 -12.93
C GLU A 381 28.60 -22.01 -14.38
N TYR A 382 27.75 -21.00 -14.64
CA TYR A 382 27.62 -20.36 -15.95
C TYR A 382 28.52 -19.13 -16.14
N GLY A 383 29.36 -18.80 -15.14
CA GLY A 383 30.38 -17.78 -15.25
C GLY A 383 29.83 -16.36 -15.44
N MET A 384 29.01 -15.88 -14.49
CA MET A 384 28.69 -14.46 -14.35
C MET A 384 29.65 -13.73 -13.42
#